data_AF-Q1W1Z1-F1
#
_entry.id   AF-Q1W1Z1-F1
#
_cell.length_a   1.000
_cell.length_b   1.000
_cell.length_c   1.000
_cell.angle_alpha   90.00
_cell.angle_beta   90.00
_cell.angle_gamma   90.00
#
_symmetry.space_group_name_H-M   'P 1'
#
loop_
_entity.id
_entity.type
_entity.pdbx_description
1 polymer ?
#
loop_
_entity_poly.entity_id
_entity_poly.type
_entity_poly.pdbx_seq_one_letter_code
_entity_poly.pdbx_strand_id
1 'polypeptide(L)'
;NQSSQTLEYCADLLGLDQDDLRVSLTTRVMLTTAGGAKGTVIKVPLKVEQANNARDALAKAVYSRLFDHVVKRVNQCFPFDTSSNFIGVLDIAGFEYFEHNSFEQFCINYCNEKLQQFFNERILKEEQELYQREGLGVNEVHYVDNQDCI
;
A
#
# COMPACT_ATOMS: atom_id res chain seq x y z
N ASN A 1 15.15 30.61 -8.16
CA ASN A 1 15.84 29.48 -7.52
C ASN A 1 15.59 29.43 -6.01
N GLN A 2 14.34 29.30 -5.56
CA GLN A 2 14.03 29.24 -4.11
C GLN A 2 14.25 27.84 -3.51
N SER A 3 14.34 26.79 -4.32
CA SER A 3 14.39 25.38 -3.86
C SER A 3 15.80 24.80 -3.70
N SER A 4 16.87 25.56 -3.99
CA SER A 4 18.24 25.03 -3.95
C SER A 4 18.67 24.65 -2.54
N GLN A 5 18.39 25.52 -1.56
CA GLN A 5 18.72 25.29 -0.16
C GLN A 5 17.90 24.13 0.45
N THR A 6 16.62 24.02 0.10
CA THR A 6 15.79 22.89 0.55
C THR A 6 16.25 21.57 -0.04
N LEU A 7 16.78 21.58 -1.28
CA LEU A 7 17.32 20.37 -1.90
C LEU A 7 18.62 19.93 -1.23
N GLU A 8 19.49 20.87 -0.85
CA GLU A 8 20.72 20.61 -0.10
C GLU A 8 20.41 19.91 1.24
N TYR A 9 19.57 20.53 2.07
CA TYR A 9 19.19 19.92 3.36
C TYR A 9 18.50 18.55 3.21
N CYS A 10 17.68 18.38 2.18
CA CYS A 10 17.02 17.10 1.91
C CYS A 10 18.04 16.02 1.49
N ALA A 11 18.98 16.37 0.62
CA ALA A 11 20.05 15.47 0.18
C ALA A 11 20.92 15.02 1.36
N ASP A 12 21.30 15.96 2.24
CA ASP A 12 22.08 15.68 3.45
C ASP A 12 21.35 14.69 4.38
N LEU A 13 20.06 14.92 4.65
CA LEU A 13 19.26 14.05 5.52
C LEU A 13 19.06 12.64 4.94
N LEU A 14 18.97 12.53 3.61
CA LEU A 14 18.83 11.26 2.91
C LEU A 14 20.19 10.58 2.64
N GLY A 15 21.31 11.25 2.94
CA GLY A 15 22.66 10.75 2.65
C GLY A 15 22.96 10.64 1.15
N LEU A 16 22.46 11.60 0.36
CA LEU A 16 22.61 11.65 -1.10
C LEU A 16 23.44 12.87 -1.52
N ASP A 17 24.05 12.78 -2.70
CA ASP A 17 24.64 13.95 -3.35
C ASP A 17 23.55 14.87 -3.92
N GLN A 18 23.70 16.18 -3.75
CA GLN A 18 22.71 17.18 -4.15
C GLN A 18 22.50 17.20 -5.67
N ASP A 19 23.58 17.08 -6.46
CA ASP A 19 23.52 17.13 -7.91
C ASP A 19 22.95 15.82 -8.49
N ASP A 20 23.31 14.68 -7.91
CA ASP A 20 22.71 13.40 -8.28
C ASP A 20 21.21 13.37 -7.99
N LEU A 21 20.78 13.88 -6.83
CA LEU A 21 19.35 13.98 -6.49
C LEU A 21 18.61 14.92 -7.46
N ARG A 22 19.20 16.07 -7.80
CA ARG A 22 18.65 17.02 -8.78
C ARG A 22 18.45 16.37 -10.13
N VAL A 23 19.48 15.70 -10.64
CA VAL A 23 19.44 15.05 -11.96
C VAL A 23 18.44 13.90 -11.97
N SER A 24 18.40 13.11 -10.90
CA SER A 24 17.49 11.96 -10.78
C SER A 24 16.02 12.38 -10.74
N LEU A 25 15.70 13.51 -10.11
CA LEU A 25 14.32 14.03 -10.04
C LEU A 25 13.87 14.73 -11.33
N THR A 26 14.80 15.15 -12.18
CA THR A 26 14.50 15.97 -13.37
C THR A 26 14.73 15.26 -14.68
N THR A 27 15.40 14.10 -14.68
CA THR A 27 15.73 13.36 -15.88
C THR A 27 15.39 11.89 -15.75
N ARG A 28 14.98 11.28 -16.87
CA ARG A 28 14.87 9.84 -17.03
C ARG A 28 16.14 9.34 -17.71
N VAL A 29 16.82 8.41 -17.06
CA VAL A 29 17.97 7.71 -17.66
C VAL A 29 17.44 6.62 -18.60
N MET A 30 17.87 6.64 -19.85
CA MET A 30 17.49 5.66 -20.86
C MET A 30 18.74 5.08 -21.53
N LEU A 31 18.70 3.78 -21.83
CA LEU A 31 19.72 3.10 -22.63
C LEU A 31 19.24 3.06 -24.08
N THR A 32 20.01 3.61 -25.01
CA THR A 32 19.72 3.44 -26.44
C THR A 32 20.41 2.19 -26.94
N THR A 33 19.66 1.09 -27.04
CA THR A 33 20.13 -0.17 -27.66
C THR A 33 19.80 -0.27 -29.15
N ALA A 34 19.54 0.86 -29.81
CA ALA A 34 19.20 0.89 -31.23
C ALA A 34 20.44 0.58 -32.11
N GLY A 35 20.77 -0.71 -32.24
CA GLY A 35 21.41 -1.28 -33.43
C GLY A 35 22.94 -1.34 -33.50
N GLY A 36 23.71 -1.04 -32.44
CA GLY A 36 25.18 -1.12 -32.48
C GLY A 36 25.81 -1.46 -31.13
N ALA A 37 26.96 -2.14 -31.15
CA ALA A 37 27.61 -2.86 -30.05
C ALA A 37 28.01 -2.06 -28.78
N LYS A 38 27.60 -0.79 -28.64
CA LYS A 38 27.83 0.04 -27.46
C LYS A 38 26.59 0.89 -27.18
N GLY A 39 25.75 0.43 -26.25
CA GLY A 39 24.63 1.24 -25.77
C GLY A 39 25.15 2.45 -24.99
N THR A 40 24.78 3.66 -25.41
CA THR A 40 25.05 4.89 -24.66
C THR A 40 23.91 5.16 -23.68
N VAL A 41 24.27 5.65 -22.49
CA VAL A 41 23.31 6.13 -21.49
C VAL A 41 22.97 7.57 -21.83
N ILE A 42 21.69 7.84 -22.13
CA ILE A 42 21.19 9.18 -22.37
C ILE A 42 20.29 9.64 -21.21
N LYS A 43 20.37 10.92 -20.86
CA LYS A 43 19.50 11.55 -19.86
C LYS A 43 18.46 12.39 -20.59
N VAL A 44 17.19 12.02 -20.47
CA VAL A 44 16.07 12.70 -21.12
C VAL A 44 15.32 13.54 -20.07
N PRO A 45 15.21 14.87 -20.21
CA PRO A 45 14.47 15.70 -19.27
C PRO A 45 13.01 15.29 -19.13
N LEU A 46 12.50 15.31 -17.89
CA LEU A 46 11.10 15.03 -17.58
C LEU A 46 10.23 16.27 -17.81
N LYS A 47 8.93 16.04 -18.08
CA LYS A 47 7.92 17.11 -18.00
C LYS A 47 7.71 17.51 -16.53
N VAL A 48 7.25 18.73 -16.30
CA VAL A 48 6.99 19.26 -14.93
C VAL A 48 6.08 18.34 -14.11
N GLU A 49 4.98 17.86 -14.71
CA GLU A 49 4.05 16.94 -14.06
C GLU A 49 4.73 15.61 -13.66
N GLN A 50 5.58 15.07 -14.52
CA GLN A 50 6.32 13.83 -14.25
C GLN A 50 7.34 14.02 -13.13
N ALA A 51 8.01 15.17 -13.08
CA ALA A 51 8.93 15.51 -12.01
C ALA A 51 8.21 15.68 -10.66
N ASN A 52 7.02 16.29 -10.64
CA ASN A 52 6.18 16.39 -9.45
C ASN A 52 5.75 14.99 -8.95
N ASN A 53 5.25 14.16 -9.86
CA ASN A 53 4.85 12.79 -9.54
C ASN A 53 6.03 11.95 -9.04
N ALA A 54 7.23 12.11 -9.63
CA ALA A 54 8.44 11.41 -9.21
C ALA A 54 8.89 11.83 -7.80
N ARG A 55 8.85 13.14 -7.49
CA ARG A 55 9.13 13.67 -6.15
C ARG A 55 8.18 13.07 -5.12
N ASP A 56 6.88 13.07 -5.40
CA ASP A 56 5.88 12.57 -4.46
C ASP A 56 5.96 11.04 -4.32
N ALA A 57 6.27 10.32 -5.40
CA ALA A 57 6.53 8.89 -5.37
C ALA A 57 7.76 8.55 -4.52
N LEU A 58 8.84 9.33 -4.60
CA LEU A 58 10.02 9.15 -3.76
C LEU A 58 9.65 9.32 -2.28
N ALA A 59 8.91 10.37 -1.93
CA ALA A 59 8.48 10.60 -0.54
C ALA A 59 7.62 9.43 -0.01
N LYS A 60 6.64 8.97 -0.81
CA LYS A 60 5.80 7.80 -0.48
C LYS A 60 6.64 6.53 -0.29
N ALA A 61 7.62 6.29 -1.16
CA ALA A 61 8.49 5.13 -1.08
C ALA A 61 9.41 5.14 0.16
N VAL A 62 9.99 6.30 0.50
CA VAL A 62 10.83 6.45 1.70
C VAL A 62 10.01 6.19 2.95
N TYR A 63 8.83 6.81 3.08
CA TYR A 63 7.97 6.60 4.24
C TYR A 63 7.47 5.15 4.36
N SER A 64 7.08 4.54 3.25
CA SER A 64 6.67 3.12 3.22
C SER A 64 7.78 2.21 3.75
N ARG A 65 9.04 2.39 3.30
CA ARG A 65 10.18 1.61 3.79
C ARG A 65 10.51 1.87 5.25
N LEU A 66 10.33 3.11 5.72
CA LEU A 66 10.52 3.46 7.13
C LEU A 66 9.50 2.71 8.00
N PHE A 67 8.23 2.73 7.61
CA PHE A 67 7.16 2.02 8.33
C PHE A 67 7.44 0.51 8.39
N ASP A 68 7.80 -0.11 7.27
CA ASP A 68 8.18 -1.53 7.21
C ASP A 68 9.37 -1.83 8.14
N HIS A 69 10.35 -0.92 8.20
CA HIS A 69 11.51 -1.07 9.09
C HIS A 69 11.11 -1.02 10.56
N VAL A 70 10.21 -0.11 10.94
CA VAL A 70 9.69 0.00 12.31
C VAL A 70 8.96 -1.29 12.70
N VAL A 71 8.04 -1.78 11.85
CA VAL A 71 7.31 -3.03 12.09
C VAL A 71 8.27 -4.21 12.23
N LYS A 72 9.25 -4.32 11.32
CA LYS A 72 10.29 -5.36 11.39
C LYS A 72 11.09 -5.28 12.68
N ARG A 73 11.43 -4.07 13.14
CA ARG A 73 12.20 -3.86 14.37
C ARG A 73 11.40 -4.29 15.61
N VAL A 74 10.11 -4.00 15.64
CA VAL A 74 9.21 -4.47 16.71
C VAL A 74 9.13 -5.99 16.72
N ASN A 75 8.96 -6.64 15.56
CA ASN A 75 8.89 -8.11 15.46
C ASN A 75 10.19 -8.81 15.89
N GLN A 76 11.34 -8.15 15.79
CA GLN A 76 12.62 -8.67 16.29
C GLN A 76 12.71 -8.70 17.83
N CYS A 77 11.84 -7.99 18.54
CA CYS A 77 11.81 -8.01 20.01
C CYS A 77 11.25 -9.33 20.57
N PHE A 78 10.54 -10.11 19.75
CA PHE A 78 9.92 -11.38 20.13
C PHE A 78 10.07 -12.43 19.02
N PRO A 79 11.32 -12.85 18.70
CA PRO A 79 11.55 -13.85 17.66
C PRO A 79 10.94 -15.20 18.05
N PHE A 80 10.44 -15.93 17.05
CA PHE A 80 9.97 -17.30 17.20
C PHE A 80 10.50 -18.14 16.03
N ASP A 81 10.76 -19.43 16.26
CA ASP A 81 11.36 -20.30 15.23
C ASP A 81 10.31 -20.83 14.25
N THR A 82 9.27 -21.50 14.75
CA THR A 82 8.17 -22.03 13.94
C THR A 82 6.88 -22.04 14.74
N SER A 83 5.75 -21.83 14.06
CA SER A 83 4.40 -21.92 14.63
C SER A 83 3.54 -22.80 13.74
N SER A 84 2.89 -23.81 14.31
CA SER A 84 1.93 -24.64 13.56
C SER A 84 0.58 -23.93 13.39
N ASN A 85 0.17 -23.14 14.38
CA ASN A 85 -1.08 -22.37 14.40
C ASN A 85 -0.81 -20.99 15.00
N PHE A 86 -1.66 -20.01 14.70
CA PHE A 86 -1.63 -18.68 15.33
C PHE A 86 -3.04 -18.18 15.60
N ILE A 87 -3.17 -17.30 16.60
CA ILE A 87 -4.39 -16.53 16.87
C ILE A 87 -4.00 -15.07 16.67
N GLY A 88 -4.67 -14.41 15.72
CA GLY A 88 -4.43 -13.01 15.38
C GLY A 88 -5.61 -12.13 15.77
N VAL A 89 -5.32 -10.87 16.10
CA VAL A 89 -6.33 -9.83 16.27
C VAL A 89 -6.21 -8.89 15.08
N LEU A 90 -7.31 -8.69 14.36
CA LEU A 90 -7.40 -7.75 13.24
C LEU A 90 -8.01 -6.44 13.76
N ASP A 91 -7.28 -5.35 13.63
CA ASP A 91 -7.72 -3.99 13.94
C ASP A 91 -7.55 -3.11 12.71
N ILE A 92 -8.65 -2.52 12.23
CA ILE A 92 -8.72 -1.77 10.98
C ILE A 92 -9.73 -0.61 11.11
N ALA A 93 -9.64 0.36 10.21
CA ALA A 93 -10.64 1.43 10.13
C ALA A 93 -12.00 0.88 9.65
N GLY A 94 -13.06 1.27 10.35
CA GLY A 94 -14.44 1.00 9.93
C GLY A 94 -14.88 1.89 8.77
N PHE A 95 -16.13 1.72 8.34
CA PHE A 95 -16.73 2.49 7.26
C PHE A 95 -16.73 4.01 7.56
N GLU A 96 -16.32 4.82 6.59
CA GLU A 96 -16.25 6.28 6.72
C GLU A 96 -17.15 6.97 5.69
N TYR A 97 -17.90 7.98 6.12
CA TYR A 97 -18.72 8.80 5.22
C TYR A 97 -18.79 10.25 5.69
N PHE A 98 -18.31 11.16 4.83
CA PHE A 98 -18.35 12.61 5.02
C PHE A 98 -19.19 13.28 3.93
N GLU A 99 -19.46 14.59 4.09
CA GLU A 99 -20.15 15.40 3.08
C GLU A 99 -19.43 15.40 1.72
N HIS A 100 -18.09 15.42 1.76
CA HIS A 100 -17.23 15.23 0.59
C HIS A 100 -16.19 14.16 0.89
N ASN A 101 -16.31 13.01 0.23
CA ASN A 101 -15.38 11.90 0.36
C ASN A 101 -14.22 12.04 -0.64
N SER A 102 -13.00 11.74 -0.20
CA SER A 102 -11.82 11.69 -1.06
C SER A 102 -11.51 10.25 -1.51
N PHE A 103 -10.42 10.07 -2.25
CA PHE A 103 -9.97 8.75 -2.70
C PHE A 103 -9.66 7.81 -1.52
N GLU A 104 -9.22 8.37 -0.39
CA GLU A 104 -8.92 7.63 0.84
C GLU A 104 -10.17 6.93 1.39
N GLN A 105 -11.31 7.62 1.49
CA GLN A 105 -12.57 7.00 1.94
C GLN A 105 -13.02 5.90 0.97
N PHE A 106 -12.82 6.07 -0.34
CA PHE A 106 -13.12 5.01 -1.31
C PHE A 106 -12.29 3.75 -1.02
N CYS A 107 -10.99 3.88 -0.77
CA CYS A 107 -10.14 2.75 -0.41
C CYS A 107 -10.55 2.09 0.91
N ILE A 108 -10.90 2.89 1.93
CA ILE A 108 -11.36 2.39 3.24
C ILE A 108 -12.66 1.60 3.09
N ASN A 109 -13.65 2.18 2.41
CA ASN A 109 -14.97 1.58 2.26
C ASN A 109 -14.91 0.35 1.36
N TYR A 110 -14.10 0.37 0.30
CA TYR A 110 -13.87 -0.83 -0.53
C TYR A 110 -13.24 -1.97 0.27
N CYS A 111 -12.29 -1.68 1.15
CA CYS A 111 -11.72 -2.68 2.04
C CYS A 111 -12.77 -3.25 3.00
N ASN A 112 -13.65 -2.41 3.54
CA ASN A 112 -14.77 -2.85 4.38
C ASN A 112 -15.75 -3.73 3.61
N GLU A 113 -16.06 -3.40 2.35
CA GLU A 113 -16.96 -4.20 1.50
C GLU A 113 -16.39 -5.61 1.26
N LYS A 114 -15.08 -5.71 1.04
CA LYS A 114 -14.38 -7.00 0.93
C LYS A 114 -14.40 -7.82 2.22
N LEU A 115 -14.33 -7.17 3.38
CA LEU A 115 -14.43 -7.85 4.67
C LEU A 115 -15.86 -8.29 4.98
N GLN A 116 -16.86 -7.51 4.57
CA GLN A 116 -18.25 -7.90 4.64
C GLN A 116 -18.52 -9.14 3.78
N GLN A 117 -17.97 -9.18 2.56
CA GLN A 117 -18.02 -10.36 1.69
C GLN A 117 -17.43 -11.58 2.41
N PHE A 118 -16.22 -11.46 2.95
CA PHE A 118 -15.56 -12.55 3.69
C PHE A 118 -16.40 -13.04 4.89
N PHE A 119 -16.98 -12.11 5.66
CA PHE A 119 -17.83 -12.43 6.80
C PHE A 119 -19.07 -13.23 6.38
N ASN A 120 -19.76 -12.77 5.34
CA ASN A 120 -20.95 -13.41 4.81
C ASN A 120 -20.65 -14.81 4.24
N GLU A 121 -19.58 -14.95 3.44
CA GLU A 121 -19.24 -16.22 2.78
C GLU A 121 -18.68 -17.29 3.72
N ARG A 122 -17.93 -16.88 4.74
CA ARG A 122 -17.20 -17.80 5.62
C ARG A 122 -17.87 -17.96 6.97
N ILE A 123 -17.95 -16.87 7.72
CA ILE A 123 -18.39 -16.93 9.11
C ILE A 123 -19.85 -17.32 9.19
N LEU A 124 -20.72 -16.62 8.46
CA LEU A 124 -22.15 -16.89 8.52
C LEU A 124 -22.51 -18.28 7.98
N LYS A 125 -21.84 -18.73 6.92
CA LYS A 125 -22.05 -20.06 6.36
C LYS A 125 -21.61 -21.17 7.32
N GLU A 126 -20.42 -21.05 7.91
CA GLU A 126 -19.90 -22.04 8.87
C GLU A 126 -20.79 -22.13 10.12
N GLU A 127 -21.32 -20.99 10.61
CA GLU A 127 -22.29 -20.96 11.72
C GLU A 127 -23.58 -21.70 11.39
N GLN A 128 -24.14 -21.51 10.20
CA GLN A 128 -25.35 -22.23 9.78
C GLN A 128 -25.12 -23.75 9.63
N GLU A 129 -23.97 -24.15 9.09
CA GLU A 129 -23.57 -25.56 9.01
C GLU A 129 -23.40 -26.18 10.42
N LEU A 130 -22.90 -25.41 11.38
CA LEU A 130 -22.80 -25.82 12.78
C LEU A 130 -24.18 -25.99 13.41
N TYR A 131 -25.11 -25.06 13.20
CA TYR A 131 -26.47 -25.16 13.73
C TYR A 131 -27.22 -26.40 13.22
N GLN A 132 -27.05 -26.73 11.94
CA GLN A 132 -27.62 -27.95 11.37
C GLN A 132 -26.99 -29.21 11.97
N ARG A 133 -25.67 -29.21 12.17
CA ARG A 133 -24.92 -30.33 12.76
C ARG A 133 -25.32 -30.59 14.21
N GLU A 134 -25.53 -29.54 14.99
CA GLU A 134 -25.95 -29.60 16.39
C GLU A 134 -27.49 -29.83 16.54
N GLY A 135 -28.25 -29.83 15.44
CA GLY A 135 -29.68 -30.11 15.46
C GLY A 135 -30.53 -29.04 16.15
N LEU A 136 -30.07 -27.79 16.17
CA LEU A 136 -30.69 -26.70 16.93
C LEU A 136 -32.03 -26.21 16.36
N GLY A 137 -32.41 -26.66 15.16
CA GLY A 137 -33.71 -26.35 14.53
C GLY A 137 -33.90 -24.86 14.21
N VAL A 138 -32.81 -24.12 14.06
CA VAL A 138 -32.84 -22.68 13.71
C VAL A 138 -33.11 -22.51 12.23
N ASN A 139 -33.90 -21.50 11.86
CA ASN A 139 -34.18 -21.18 10.47
C ASN A 139 -32.92 -20.68 9.75
N GLU A 140 -32.82 -20.98 8.45
CA GLU A 140 -31.77 -20.46 7.59
C GLU A 140 -31.83 -18.92 7.56
N VAL A 141 -30.69 -18.26 7.78
CA VAL A 141 -30.59 -16.81 7.70
C VAL A 141 -30.21 -16.44 6.28
N HIS A 142 -31.15 -15.84 5.54
CA HIS A 142 -30.85 -15.24 4.26
C HIS A 142 -30.10 -13.92 4.46
N TYR A 143 -28.94 -13.80 3.82
CA TYR A 143 -28.16 -12.58 3.76
C TYR A 143 -28.10 -12.07 2.33
N VAL A 144 -27.86 -10.77 2.19
CA VAL A 144 -27.68 -10.13 0.88
C VAL A 144 -26.24 -10.33 0.46
N ASP A 145 -26.04 -10.92 -0.72
CA ASP A 145 -24.74 -10.99 -1.38
C ASP A 145 -24.38 -9.60 -1.89
N ASN A 146 -23.16 -9.14 -1.58
CA ASN A 146 -22.62 -7.84 -1.98
C ASN A 146 -21.68 -7.92 -3.18
N GLN A 147 -21.65 -9.05 -3.89
CA GLN A 147 -20.82 -9.28 -5.08
C GLN A 147 -21.08 -8.28 -6.23
N ASP A 148 -22.27 -7.68 -6.30
CA ASP A 148 -22.62 -6.64 -7.27
C ASP A 148 -22.03 -5.25 -6.92
N CYS A 149 -21.72 -5.01 -5.65
CA CYS A 149 -21.07 -3.79 -5.17
C CYS A 149 -19.54 -3.79 -5.39
N ILE A 150 -18.95 -4.98 -5.55
CA ILE A 150 -17.51 -5.26 -5.58
C ILE A 150 -16.93 -5.24 -7.00
#